data_AF-A0A958GUK9-F1
#
_entry.id   AF-A0A958GUK9-F1
#
_cell.length_a   1.000
_cell.length_b   1.000
_cell.length_c   1.000
_cell.angle_alpha   90.00
_cell.angle_beta   90.00
_cell.angle_gamma   90.00
#
_symmetry.space_group_name_H-M   'P 1'
#
loop_
_entity.id
_entity.type
_entity.pdbx_description
1 polymer ?
#
loop_
_entity_poly.entity_id
_entity_poly.type
_entity_poly.pdbx_seq_one_letter_code
_entity_poly.pdbx_strand_id
1 'polypeptide(L)'
;MTTTIQPEDIRHNLGARPVKGLRLPEFPDAGAAVRAQTHARPATAVDVLLVNPPSPDGGIWIRTQHRVGRRSREEMVWPQCSLAQLAAMLEPTYRFEIIDAIAERMTWDDFEARLRAAAPKHYLTQVTAPTLTNDMRGVMLAKSLGATTMAFGTHVTPMPMETMRDFPALDLIVRGEPELTFRELIDVLEGREAERPDWVTDMLRQTDPRWE
;
A
#
# COMPACT_ATOMS: atom_id res chain seq x y z
N MET A 1 57.84 51.14 12.94
CA MET A 1 58.14 51.12 11.51
C MET A 1 56.92 50.55 10.82
N THR A 2 56.06 51.43 10.32
CA THR A 2 54.72 51.08 9.82
C THR A 2 54.81 51.15 8.29
N THR A 3 54.86 50.00 7.64
CA THR A 3 54.94 49.92 6.17
C THR A 3 53.57 50.29 5.60
N THR A 4 53.45 51.52 5.12
CA THR A 4 52.28 51.99 4.38
C THR A 4 52.31 51.36 2.98
N ILE A 5 51.36 50.48 2.71
CA ILE A 5 51.18 49.84 1.39
C ILE A 5 50.76 50.94 0.41
N GLN A 6 51.54 51.15 -0.65
CA GLN A 6 51.22 52.12 -1.70
C GLN A 6 50.07 51.58 -2.58
N PRO A 7 49.13 52.43 -3.05
CA PRO A 7 47.96 51.99 -3.84
C PRO A 7 48.31 51.27 -5.16
N GLU A 8 49.54 51.46 -5.64
CA GLU A 8 50.07 50.90 -6.89
C GLU A 8 50.48 49.43 -6.82
N ASP A 9 50.58 48.84 -5.62
CA ASP A 9 50.86 47.41 -5.43
C ASP A 9 49.59 46.53 -5.58
N ILE A 10 48.41 47.14 -5.70
CA ILE A 10 47.15 46.46 -6.04
C ILE A 10 46.99 46.42 -7.57
N ARG A 11 48.03 45.97 -8.28
CA ARG A 11 47.91 45.68 -9.72
C ARG A 11 47.35 44.29 -9.93
N HIS A 12 46.01 44.26 -9.95
CA HIS A 12 45.22 43.55 -10.95
C HIS A 12 45.47 42.05 -11.13
N ASN A 13 44.90 41.23 -10.25
CA ASN A 13 44.28 39.99 -10.75
C ASN A 13 42.86 40.31 -11.22
N LEU A 14 42.73 41.10 -12.30
CA LEU A 14 41.45 41.43 -12.95
C LEU A 14 40.98 40.27 -13.84
N GLY A 15 41.03 39.02 -13.35
CA GLY A 15 40.51 37.83 -14.03
C GLY A 15 40.50 37.97 -15.56
N ALA A 16 41.68 38.00 -16.20
CA ALA A 16 41.81 38.35 -17.63
C ALA A 16 41.14 37.33 -18.59
N ARG A 17 40.42 36.35 -18.05
CA ARG A 17 39.60 35.40 -18.77
C ARG A 17 38.14 35.71 -18.42
N PRO A 18 37.27 36.00 -19.41
CA PRO A 18 35.84 36.14 -19.14
C PRO A 18 35.34 34.88 -18.41
N VAL A 19 34.54 35.06 -17.35
CA VAL A 19 33.87 33.95 -16.68
C VAL A 19 33.04 33.24 -17.74
N LYS A 20 33.48 32.05 -18.15
CA LYS A 20 32.82 31.29 -19.21
C LYS A 20 31.43 30.96 -18.67
N GLY A 21 30.39 31.45 -19.34
CA GLY A 21 29.01 31.13 -18.96
C GLY A 21 28.87 29.63 -18.83
N LEU A 22 28.54 29.16 -17.63
CA LEU A 22 28.30 27.75 -17.40
C LEU A 22 27.06 27.38 -18.20
N ARG A 23 27.21 26.46 -19.15
CA ARG A 23 26.05 25.88 -19.82
C ARG A 23 25.28 25.13 -18.74
N LEU A 24 24.05 25.58 -18.48
CA LEU A 24 23.18 24.86 -17.56
C LEU A 24 22.98 23.44 -18.09
N PRO A 25 23.04 22.42 -17.22
CA PRO A 25 22.79 21.07 -17.64
C PRO A 25 21.34 20.94 -18.12
N GLU A 26 21.18 20.41 -19.33
CA GLU A 26 19.89 20.12 -19.93
C GLU A 26 19.61 18.63 -19.72
N PHE A 27 18.96 18.30 -18.61
CA PHE A 27 18.55 16.92 -18.31
C PHE A 27 17.19 16.65 -18.98
N PRO A 28 17.11 15.78 -20.01
CA PRO A 28 15.83 15.48 -20.65
C PRO A 28 14.91 14.70 -19.70
N ASP A 29 13.64 15.12 -19.61
CA ASP A 29 12.61 14.38 -18.86
C ASP A 29 12.09 13.20 -19.67
N ALA A 30 12.62 12.00 -19.39
CA ALA A 30 12.14 10.75 -19.98
C ALA A 30 10.74 10.34 -19.46
N GLY A 31 10.25 10.96 -18.38
CA GLY A 31 8.96 10.67 -17.77
C GLY A 31 7.79 10.84 -18.74
N ALA A 32 7.84 11.82 -19.64
CA ALA A 32 6.82 12.03 -20.66
C ALA A 32 6.66 10.81 -21.60
N ALA A 33 7.76 10.14 -21.94
CA ALA A 33 7.74 9.00 -22.85
C ALA A 33 7.20 7.71 -22.21
N VAL A 34 7.34 7.55 -20.90
CA VAL A 34 6.95 6.33 -20.17
C VAL A 34 5.66 6.48 -19.35
N ARG A 35 5.11 7.70 -19.24
CA ARG A 35 3.89 8.00 -18.46
C ARG A 35 2.68 7.16 -18.89
N ALA A 36 2.55 6.86 -20.17
CA ALA A 36 1.46 6.04 -20.71
C ALA A 36 1.73 4.52 -20.61
N GLN A 37 2.97 4.12 -20.30
CA GLN A 37 3.36 2.71 -20.15
C GLN A 37 3.21 2.23 -18.70
N THR A 38 2.95 3.14 -17.77
CA THR A 38 2.87 2.79 -16.35
C THR A 38 1.56 2.02 -16.12
N HIS A 39 1.71 0.74 -15.75
CA HIS A 39 0.67 -0.14 -15.22
C HIS A 39 -0.36 -0.72 -16.21
N ALA A 40 0.07 -1.13 -17.41
CA ALA A 40 -0.75 -2.02 -18.24
C ALA A 40 -1.04 -3.31 -17.46
N ARG A 41 -2.32 -3.54 -17.12
CA ARG A 41 -2.74 -4.70 -16.33
C ARG A 41 -2.84 -5.94 -17.22
N PRO A 42 -2.23 -7.08 -16.84
CA PRO A 42 -2.39 -8.32 -17.59
C PRO A 42 -3.84 -8.81 -17.57
N ALA A 43 -4.23 -9.65 -18.53
CA ALA A 43 -5.56 -10.30 -18.54
C ALA A 43 -5.79 -11.19 -17.30
N THR A 44 -4.73 -11.58 -16.60
CA THR A 44 -4.78 -12.33 -15.35
C THR A 44 -4.93 -11.45 -14.11
N ALA A 45 -4.93 -10.12 -14.26
CA ALA A 45 -5.00 -9.20 -13.13
C ALA A 45 -6.29 -9.37 -12.33
N VAL A 46 -6.19 -9.18 -11.01
CA VAL A 46 -7.31 -9.30 -10.08
C VAL A 46 -7.89 -7.92 -9.75
N ASP A 47 -9.18 -7.85 -9.43
CA ASP A 47 -9.79 -6.62 -8.93
C ASP A 47 -9.30 -6.36 -7.50
N VAL A 48 -9.33 -7.37 -6.64
CA VAL A 48 -8.94 -7.26 -5.22
C VAL A 48 -7.88 -8.28 -4.86
N LEU A 49 -6.83 -7.85 -4.15
CA LEU A 49 -5.87 -8.72 -3.50
C LEU A 49 -5.99 -8.60 -1.98
N LEU A 50 -6.25 -9.74 -1.31
CA LEU A 50 -6.42 -9.85 0.13
C LEU A 50 -5.16 -10.46 0.74
N VAL A 51 -4.50 -9.78 1.68
CA VAL A 51 -3.12 -10.11 2.02
C VAL A 51 -2.87 -10.23 3.52
N ASN A 52 -2.31 -11.37 3.92
CA ASN A 52 -1.45 -11.51 5.09
C ASN A 52 0.02 -11.48 4.62
N PRO A 53 0.75 -10.36 4.81
CA PRO A 53 2.04 -10.13 4.15
C PRO A 53 3.18 -10.92 4.82
N PRO A 54 4.36 -11.01 4.17
CA PRO A 54 5.52 -11.70 4.75
C PRO A 54 5.84 -11.20 6.15
N SER A 55 6.31 -12.10 7.01
CA SER A 55 6.74 -11.71 8.36
C SER A 55 8.07 -10.95 8.34
N PRO A 56 8.33 -10.10 9.35
CA PRO A 56 9.55 -9.30 9.41
C PRO A 56 10.83 -10.14 9.53
N ASP A 57 10.73 -11.34 10.09
CA ASP A 57 11.84 -12.23 10.42
C ASP A 57 11.73 -13.62 9.79
N GLY A 58 10.78 -13.83 8.86
CA GLY A 58 10.48 -15.12 8.26
C GLY A 58 9.82 -16.14 9.21
N GLY A 59 9.53 -15.73 10.46
CA GLY A 59 8.83 -16.56 11.44
C GLY A 59 7.31 -16.56 11.26
N ILE A 60 6.62 -17.41 12.01
CA ILE A 60 5.16 -17.48 11.99
C ILE A 60 4.58 -16.46 12.96
N TRP A 61 3.91 -15.44 12.43
CA TRP A 61 3.19 -14.42 13.21
C TRP A 61 1.69 -14.66 13.14
N ILE A 62 1.05 -14.70 14.30
CA ILE A 62 -0.40 -14.90 14.40
C ILE A 62 -1.08 -13.54 14.22
N ARG A 63 -1.82 -13.41 13.12
CA ARG A 63 -2.48 -12.19 12.66
C ARG A 63 -3.93 -12.45 12.30
N THR A 64 -4.73 -12.80 13.30
CA THR A 64 -6.18 -12.94 13.13
C THR A 64 -6.88 -12.00 14.10
N GLN A 65 -8.07 -11.51 13.76
CA GLN A 65 -8.76 -10.44 14.50
C GLN A 65 -8.89 -10.77 16.00
N HIS A 66 -9.14 -12.03 16.34
CA HIS A 66 -9.34 -12.49 17.73
C HIS A 66 -8.05 -12.90 18.45
N ARG A 67 -6.92 -13.03 17.73
CA ARG A 67 -5.61 -13.38 18.27
C ARG A 67 -4.52 -12.71 17.44
N VAL A 68 -4.08 -11.54 17.87
CA VAL A 68 -3.16 -10.70 17.10
C VAL A 68 -1.75 -10.63 17.71
N GLY A 69 -0.78 -10.29 16.87
CA GLY A 69 0.44 -9.61 17.28
C GLY A 69 1.44 -10.46 18.07
N ARG A 70 1.39 -11.79 17.96
CA ARG A 70 2.40 -12.64 18.59
C ARG A 70 3.08 -13.54 17.57
N ARG A 71 4.39 -13.69 17.74
CA ARG A 71 5.17 -14.75 17.09
C ARG A 71 4.80 -16.09 17.74
N SER A 72 4.49 -17.08 16.92
CA SER A 72 4.17 -18.44 17.35
C SER A 72 5.43 -19.13 17.87
N ARG A 73 5.38 -19.74 19.06
CA ARG A 73 6.55 -20.48 19.61
C ARG A 73 6.58 -21.90 19.08
N GLU A 74 5.39 -22.44 18.81
CA GLU A 74 5.14 -23.79 18.33
C GLU A 74 5.14 -23.89 16.80
N GLU A 75 5.43 -22.79 16.09
CA GLU A 75 5.34 -22.69 14.62
C GLU A 75 3.93 -23.06 14.09
N MET A 76 2.90 -22.84 14.90
CA MET A 76 1.51 -23.06 14.52
C MET A 76 1.00 -21.91 13.64
N VAL A 77 0.57 -22.24 12.42
CA VAL A 77 -0.12 -21.33 11.50
C VAL A 77 -1.59 -21.22 11.87
N TRP A 78 -2.11 -20.01 11.98
CA TRP A 78 -3.52 -19.75 12.22
C TRP A 78 -4.21 -19.36 10.91
N PRO A 79 -5.35 -19.99 10.58
CA PRO A 79 -6.05 -19.71 9.33
C PRO A 79 -6.53 -18.25 9.29
N GLN A 80 -6.42 -17.64 8.11
CA GLN A 80 -6.85 -16.27 7.85
C GLN A 80 -8.36 -16.20 7.61
N CYS A 81 -9.17 -16.53 8.63
CA CYS A 81 -10.62 -16.56 8.51
C CYS A 81 -11.22 -15.22 8.07
N SER A 82 -10.73 -14.10 8.61
CA SER A 82 -11.20 -12.77 8.22
C SER A 82 -10.94 -12.48 6.73
N LEU A 83 -9.77 -12.88 6.18
CA LEU A 83 -9.51 -12.74 4.74
C LEU A 83 -10.41 -13.66 3.91
N ALA A 84 -10.69 -14.87 4.39
CA ALA A 84 -11.61 -15.79 3.71
C ALA A 84 -13.07 -15.27 3.72
N GLN A 85 -13.52 -14.64 4.81
CA GLN A 85 -14.83 -14.00 4.89
C GLN A 85 -14.93 -12.82 3.94
N LEU A 86 -13.90 -11.97 3.88
CA LEU A 86 -13.81 -10.86 2.93
C LEU A 86 -13.83 -11.35 1.48
N ALA A 87 -13.13 -12.45 1.17
CA ALA A 87 -13.18 -13.09 -0.14
C ALA A 87 -14.59 -13.57 -0.51
N ALA A 88 -15.30 -14.20 0.43
CA ALA A 88 -16.67 -14.67 0.19
C ALA A 88 -17.63 -13.52 -0.15
N MET A 89 -17.36 -12.31 0.34
CA MET A 89 -18.15 -11.12 -0.03
C MET A 89 -17.93 -10.68 -1.47
N LEU A 90 -16.85 -11.09 -2.13
CA LEU A 90 -16.50 -10.68 -3.49
C LEU A 90 -17.08 -11.61 -4.57
N GLU A 91 -17.34 -12.87 -4.24
CA GLU A 91 -17.92 -13.83 -5.17
C GLU A 91 -19.40 -13.53 -5.47
N PRO A 92 -19.87 -13.78 -6.70
CA PRO A 92 -19.13 -14.07 -7.93
C PRO A 92 -18.74 -12.79 -8.72
N THR A 93 -18.91 -11.61 -8.11
CA THR A 93 -18.91 -10.30 -8.79
C THR A 93 -17.51 -9.83 -9.20
N TYR A 94 -16.50 -10.08 -8.35
CA TYR A 94 -15.14 -9.60 -8.53
C TYR A 94 -14.15 -10.74 -8.65
N ARG A 95 -13.10 -10.52 -9.45
CA ARG A 95 -11.95 -11.43 -9.47
C ARG A 95 -11.03 -11.07 -8.32
N PHE A 96 -10.71 -12.01 -7.45
CA PHE A 96 -9.82 -11.76 -6.32
C PHE A 96 -8.79 -12.86 -6.14
N GLU A 97 -7.84 -12.60 -5.27
CA GLU A 97 -6.85 -13.57 -4.79
C GLU A 97 -6.58 -13.32 -3.29
N ILE A 98 -6.30 -14.40 -2.55
CA ILE A 98 -5.80 -14.34 -1.18
C ILE A 98 -4.32 -14.75 -1.20
N ILE A 99 -3.47 -13.95 -0.58
CA ILE A 99 -2.08 -14.32 -0.28
C ILE A 99 -1.93 -14.47 1.23
N ASP A 100 -1.56 -15.66 1.67
CA ASP A 100 -1.10 -15.91 3.03
C ASP A 100 0.41 -16.20 3.02
N ALA A 101 1.19 -15.13 2.97
CA ALA A 101 2.64 -15.21 2.86
C ALA A 101 3.29 -15.92 4.07
N ILE A 102 2.64 -15.92 5.23
CA ILE A 102 3.14 -16.63 6.41
C ILE A 102 2.94 -18.13 6.25
N ALA A 103 1.73 -18.57 5.86
CA ALA A 103 1.45 -19.98 5.61
C ALA A 103 2.31 -20.54 4.47
N GLU A 104 2.54 -19.74 3.43
CA GLU A 104 3.33 -20.09 2.25
C GLU A 104 4.84 -19.93 2.45
N ARG A 105 5.31 -19.44 3.60
CA ARG A 105 6.73 -19.12 3.88
C ARG A 105 7.36 -18.22 2.81
N MET A 106 6.56 -17.30 2.27
CA MET A 106 6.92 -16.43 1.16
C MET A 106 7.92 -15.36 1.63
N THR A 107 8.99 -15.17 0.86
CA THR A 107 9.92 -14.06 1.09
C THR A 107 9.31 -12.74 0.58
N TRP A 108 9.94 -11.62 0.93
CA TRP A 108 9.53 -10.33 0.38
C TRP A 108 9.72 -10.22 -1.14
N ASP A 109 10.74 -10.87 -1.69
CA ASP A 109 11.00 -10.88 -3.13
C ASP A 109 9.94 -11.70 -3.87
N ASP A 110 9.57 -12.87 -3.32
CA ASP A 110 8.49 -13.69 -3.84
C ASP A 110 7.15 -12.94 -3.78
N PHE A 111 6.88 -12.26 -2.67
CA PHE A 111 5.68 -11.46 -2.49
C PHE A 111 5.60 -10.31 -3.48
N GLU A 112 6.70 -9.58 -3.69
CA GLU A 112 6.73 -8.50 -4.67
C GLU A 112 6.49 -9.01 -6.09
N ALA A 113 7.11 -10.14 -6.47
CA ALA A 113 6.86 -10.78 -7.76
C ALA A 113 5.38 -11.18 -7.92
N ARG A 114 4.78 -11.77 -6.88
CA ARG A 114 3.37 -12.19 -6.89
C ARG A 114 2.42 -11.00 -6.98
N LEU A 115 2.69 -9.94 -6.22
CA LEU A 115 1.94 -8.69 -6.24
C LEU A 115 1.99 -8.02 -7.63
N ARG A 116 3.17 -7.98 -8.26
CA ARG A 116 3.32 -7.46 -9.63
C ARG A 116 2.55 -8.29 -10.66
N ALA A 117 2.57 -9.61 -10.53
CA ALA A 117 1.82 -10.51 -11.42
C ALA A 117 0.29 -10.38 -11.23
N ALA A 118 -0.16 -10.23 -9.99
CA ALA A 118 -1.57 -10.05 -9.65
C ALA A 118 -2.12 -8.68 -10.09
N ALA A 119 -1.27 -7.64 -10.09
CA ALA A 119 -1.61 -6.28 -10.52
C ALA A 119 -3.00 -5.79 -10.04
N PRO A 120 -3.25 -5.79 -8.72
CA PRO A 120 -4.59 -5.53 -8.17
C PRO A 120 -5.10 -4.11 -8.40
N LYS A 121 -6.43 -3.92 -8.50
CA LYS A 121 -7.04 -2.56 -8.40
C LYS A 121 -6.97 -2.10 -6.94
N HIS A 122 -7.29 -3.04 -6.05
CA HIS A 122 -7.49 -2.83 -4.63
C HIS A 122 -6.62 -3.80 -3.83
N TYR A 123 -5.87 -3.28 -2.88
CA TYR A 123 -5.04 -4.07 -1.97
C TYR A 123 -5.59 -3.93 -0.56
N LEU A 124 -5.97 -5.02 0.09
CA LEU A 124 -6.43 -5.01 1.47
C LEU A 124 -5.53 -5.91 2.33
N THR A 125 -5.04 -5.38 3.45
CA THR A 125 -4.25 -6.16 4.40
C THR A 125 -4.75 -6.04 5.84
N GLN A 126 -4.63 -7.14 6.58
CA GLN A 126 -4.91 -7.14 8.01
C GLN A 126 -3.70 -6.63 8.79
N VAL A 127 -3.90 -5.60 9.62
CA VAL A 127 -2.83 -4.91 10.34
C VAL A 127 -2.94 -5.12 11.84
N THR A 128 -1.79 -5.42 12.46
CA THR A 128 -1.64 -5.53 13.92
C THR A 128 -0.45 -4.71 14.39
N ALA A 129 -0.50 -4.20 15.62
CA ALA A 129 0.52 -3.25 16.10
C ALA A 129 1.97 -3.78 16.02
N PRO A 130 2.27 -5.04 16.39
CA PRO A 130 3.66 -5.52 16.44
C PRO A 130 4.33 -5.67 15.06
N THR A 131 3.55 -5.70 13.99
CA THR A 131 4.07 -5.83 12.63
C THR A 131 3.70 -4.68 11.71
N LEU A 132 3.11 -3.62 12.25
CA LEU A 132 2.58 -2.47 11.50
C LEU A 132 3.57 -1.98 10.43
N THR A 133 4.78 -1.59 10.83
CA THR A 133 5.78 -1.03 9.91
C THR A 133 6.17 -2.01 8.80
N ASN A 134 6.23 -3.31 9.12
CA ASN A 134 6.49 -4.35 8.14
C ASN A 134 5.33 -4.47 7.14
N ASP A 135 4.09 -4.40 7.62
CA ASP A 135 2.88 -4.56 6.77
C ASP A 135 2.72 -3.38 5.83
N MET A 136 3.15 -2.20 6.26
CA MET A 136 3.17 -0.99 5.45
C MET A 136 4.17 -1.07 4.28
N ARG A 137 5.14 -1.99 4.31
CA ARG A 137 5.96 -2.29 3.11
C ARG A 137 5.09 -2.87 1.99
N GLY A 138 4.18 -3.80 2.30
CA GLY A 138 3.26 -4.36 1.32
C GLY A 138 2.30 -3.31 0.75
N VAL A 139 1.79 -2.44 1.62
CA VAL A 139 0.96 -1.28 1.24
C VAL A 139 1.71 -0.36 0.29
N MET A 140 2.95 0.03 0.62
CA MET A 140 3.78 0.89 -0.24
C MET A 140 4.00 0.24 -1.61
N LEU A 141 4.35 -1.05 -1.65
CA LEU A 141 4.59 -1.77 -2.90
C LEU A 141 3.31 -1.77 -3.77
N ALA A 142 2.16 -2.07 -3.18
CA ALA A 142 0.88 -2.07 -3.89
C ALA A 142 0.54 -0.67 -4.42
N LYS A 143 0.74 0.38 -3.61
CA LYS A 143 0.54 1.77 -4.01
C LYS A 143 1.41 2.17 -5.20
N SER A 144 2.67 1.71 -5.22
CA SER A 144 3.60 1.96 -6.33
C SER A 144 3.16 1.33 -7.67
N LEU A 145 2.29 0.32 -7.60
CA LEU A 145 1.67 -0.35 -8.75
C LEU A 145 0.32 0.28 -9.16
N GLY A 146 -0.09 1.36 -8.49
CA GLY A 146 -1.34 2.05 -8.78
C GLY A 146 -2.57 1.48 -8.09
N ALA A 147 -2.41 0.54 -7.14
CA ALA A 147 -3.54 0.03 -6.36
C ALA A 147 -4.04 1.06 -5.34
N THR A 148 -5.35 1.09 -5.11
CA THR A 148 -5.94 1.70 -3.92
C THR A 148 -5.67 0.79 -2.74
N THR A 149 -5.03 1.31 -1.71
CA THR A 149 -4.58 0.50 -0.58
C THR A 149 -5.47 0.67 0.64
N MET A 150 -5.74 -0.43 1.31
CA MET A 150 -6.68 -0.50 2.41
C MET A 150 -6.14 -1.37 3.52
N ALA A 151 -6.52 -1.04 4.75
CA ALA A 151 -6.22 -1.85 5.91
C ALA A 151 -7.45 -2.02 6.80
N PHE A 152 -7.48 -3.15 7.48
CA PHE A 152 -8.39 -3.40 8.60
C PHE A 152 -7.63 -4.07 9.74
N GLY A 153 -8.24 -4.14 10.91
CA GLY A 153 -7.68 -4.87 12.04
C GLY A 153 -7.62 -4.06 13.34
N THR A 154 -7.15 -4.73 14.39
CA THR A 154 -7.20 -4.24 15.77
C THR A 154 -6.35 -3.00 16.03
N HIS A 155 -5.30 -2.77 15.25
CA HIS A 155 -4.46 -1.57 15.41
C HIS A 155 -5.08 -0.33 14.77
N VAL A 156 -5.55 -0.47 13.53
CA VAL A 156 -6.04 0.65 12.72
C VAL A 156 -7.44 1.12 13.13
N THR A 157 -8.23 0.25 13.77
CA THR A 157 -9.58 0.59 14.25
C THR A 157 -9.59 1.72 15.30
N PRO A 158 -8.74 1.68 16.37
CA PRO A 158 -8.67 2.75 17.36
C PRO A 158 -7.77 3.94 16.96
N MET A 159 -6.83 3.77 16.02
CA MET A 159 -5.86 4.81 15.63
C MET A 159 -5.81 5.07 14.11
N PRO A 160 -6.96 5.29 13.44
CA PRO A 160 -6.98 5.35 11.98
C PRO A 160 -6.25 6.57 11.43
N MET A 161 -6.53 7.76 11.98
CA MET A 161 -6.00 9.03 11.46
C MET A 161 -4.50 9.14 11.68
N GLU A 162 -4.02 8.72 12.86
CA GLU A 162 -2.60 8.69 13.20
C GLU A 162 -1.87 7.72 12.28
N THR A 163 -2.42 6.51 12.06
CA THR A 163 -1.80 5.53 11.18
C THR A 163 -1.69 6.03 9.75
N MET A 164 -2.78 6.58 9.18
CA MET A 164 -2.75 7.09 7.79
C MET A 164 -1.83 8.30 7.63
N ARG A 165 -1.74 9.17 8.64
CA ARG A 165 -0.79 10.28 8.65
C ARG A 165 0.65 9.77 8.61
N ASP A 166 0.97 8.75 9.39
CA ASP A 166 2.32 8.21 9.51
C ASP A 166 2.68 7.30 8.31
N PHE A 167 1.68 6.71 7.65
CA PHE A 167 1.82 5.86 6.46
C PHE A 167 0.96 6.35 5.29
N PRO A 168 1.38 7.40 4.55
CA PRO A 168 0.58 8.03 3.50
C PRO A 168 0.34 7.16 2.27
N ALA A 169 1.00 6.01 2.15
CA ALA A 169 0.72 5.03 1.12
C ALA A 169 -0.55 4.20 1.42
N LEU A 170 -1.11 4.28 2.63
CA LEU A 170 -2.36 3.66 3.05
C LEU A 170 -3.53 4.61 2.76
N ASP A 171 -4.34 4.31 1.75
CA ASP A 171 -5.39 5.23 1.28
C ASP A 171 -6.65 5.20 2.15
N LEU A 172 -7.05 4.02 2.63
CA LEU A 172 -8.30 3.85 3.39
C LEU A 172 -8.12 2.88 4.56
N ILE A 173 -8.92 3.06 5.60
CA ILE A 173 -9.02 2.13 6.73
C ILE A 173 -10.48 1.72 6.91
N VAL A 174 -10.73 0.42 6.92
CA VAL A 174 -12.02 -0.15 7.32
C VAL A 174 -11.97 -0.42 8.83
N ARG A 175 -12.84 0.24 9.58
CA ARG A 175 -12.85 0.20 11.06
C ARG A 175 -13.88 -0.82 11.56
N GLY A 176 -13.52 -1.58 12.59
CA GLY A 176 -14.42 -2.57 13.18
C GLY A 176 -14.46 -3.87 12.37
N GLU A 177 -15.65 -4.44 12.23
CA GLU A 177 -15.88 -5.65 11.41
C GLU A 177 -15.97 -5.26 9.93
N PRO A 178 -15.10 -5.79 9.07
CA PRO A 178 -14.86 -5.18 7.76
C PRO A 178 -15.82 -5.66 6.66
N GLU A 179 -16.51 -6.78 6.80
CA GLU A 179 -17.08 -7.54 5.67
C GLU A 179 -18.06 -6.72 4.81
N LEU A 180 -19.06 -6.12 5.45
CA LEU A 180 -20.11 -5.38 4.76
C LEU A 180 -19.61 -4.03 4.24
N THR A 181 -18.89 -3.28 5.06
CA THR A 181 -18.31 -1.99 4.66
C THR A 181 -17.28 -2.16 3.55
N PHE A 182 -16.48 -3.24 3.58
CA PHE A 182 -15.54 -3.57 2.52
C PHE A 182 -16.27 -3.84 1.20
N ARG A 183 -17.32 -4.68 1.23
CA ARG A 183 -18.09 -4.98 0.02
C ARG A 183 -18.71 -3.72 -0.57
N GLU A 184 -19.38 -2.93 0.26
CA GLU A 184 -19.98 -1.66 -0.15
C GLU A 184 -18.94 -0.71 -0.76
N LEU A 185 -17.78 -0.57 -0.11
CA LEU A 185 -16.69 0.27 -0.59
C LEU A 185 -16.16 -0.17 -1.96
N ILE A 186 -15.95 -1.47 -2.17
CA ILE A 186 -15.50 -1.99 -3.48
C ILE A 186 -16.54 -1.70 -4.57
N ASP A 187 -17.83 -1.90 -4.28
CA ASP A 187 -18.90 -1.60 -5.25
C ASP A 187 -18.89 -0.13 -5.67
N VAL A 188 -18.68 0.79 -4.73
CA VAL A 188 -18.60 2.23 -5.01
C VAL A 188 -17.34 2.59 -5.79
N LEU A 189 -16.18 2.03 -5.42
CA LEU A 189 -14.91 2.30 -6.12
C LEU A 189 -14.92 1.79 -7.56
N GLU A 190 -15.66 0.72 -7.85
CA GLU A 190 -15.79 0.15 -9.19
C GLU A 190 -17.02 0.68 -9.96
N GLY A 191 -17.91 1.45 -9.33
CA GLY A 191 -19.14 1.96 -9.93
C GLY A 191 -20.13 0.83 -10.30
N ARG A 192 -20.19 -0.21 -9.47
CA ARG A 192 -20.96 -1.44 -9.68
C ARG A 192 -22.03 -1.66 -8.61
N GLU A 193 -22.49 -0.60 -7.95
CA GLU A 193 -23.52 -0.65 -6.91
C GLU A 193 -24.83 -1.27 -7.43
N ALA A 194 -25.16 -1.05 -8.71
CA ALA A 194 -26.34 -1.62 -9.36
C ALA A 194 -26.23 -3.13 -9.66
N GLU A 195 -25.01 -3.70 -9.65
CA GLU A 195 -24.75 -5.12 -9.86
C GLU A 195 -24.65 -5.90 -8.54
N ARG A 196 -24.86 -5.23 -7.40
CA ARG A 196 -24.79 -5.84 -6.08
C ARG A 196 -25.87 -6.92 -5.93
N PRO A 197 -25.50 -8.16 -5.56
CA PRO A 197 -26.47 -9.23 -5.32
C PRO A 197 -27.47 -8.88 -4.22
N ASP A 198 -28.72 -9.32 -4.38
CA ASP A 198 -29.82 -9.03 -3.44
C ASP A 198 -29.47 -9.42 -1.99
N TRP A 199 -28.82 -10.57 -1.79
CA TRP A 199 -28.45 -11.03 -0.45
C TRP A 199 -27.47 -10.09 0.26
N VAL A 200 -26.58 -9.41 -0.48
CA VAL A 200 -25.66 -8.41 0.09
C VAL A 200 -26.44 -7.17 0.49
N THR A 201 -27.32 -6.69 -0.39
CA THR A 201 -28.22 -5.55 -0.15
C THR A 201 -29.09 -5.79 1.08
N ASP A 202 -29.64 -7.00 1.23
CA ASP A 202 -30.43 -7.39 2.37
C ASP A 202 -29.60 -7.40 3.67
N MET A 203 -28.37 -7.90 3.64
CA MET A 203 -27.47 -7.85 4.81
C MET A 203 -27.12 -6.41 5.21
N LEU A 204 -26.86 -5.52 4.26
CA LEU A 204 -26.56 -4.12 4.52
C LEU A 204 -27.75 -3.43 5.21
N ARG A 205 -28.97 -3.60 4.66
CA ARG A 205 -30.22 -3.06 5.24
C ARG A 205 -30.53 -3.63 6.62
N GLN A 206 -30.26 -4.91 6.85
CA GLN A 206 -30.48 -5.54 8.16
C GLN A 206 -29.48 -5.04 9.21
N THR A 207 -28.28 -4.64 8.79
CA THR A 207 -27.21 -4.23 9.70
C THR A 207 -27.28 -2.75 10.06
N ASP A 208 -27.65 -1.86 9.12
CA ASP A 208 -27.94 -0.46 9.40
C ASP A 208 -29.33 -0.09 8.83
N PRO A 209 -30.33 0.21 9.68
CA PRO A 209 -31.66 0.60 9.23
C PRO A 209 -31.70 1.94 8.48
N ARG A 210 -30.59 2.69 8.44
CA ARG A 210 -30.44 3.95 7.69
C ARG A 210 -29.68 3.78 6.38
N TRP A 211 -29.31 2.55 6.02
CA TRP A 211 -28.62 2.27 4.78
C TRP A 211 -29.59 2.41 3.58
N GLU A 212 -29.18 3.17 2.55
CA GLU A 212 -29.98 3.52 1.37
C GLU A 212 -29.44 2.90 0.08
#